data_AF-A0A151BBD0-F1
#
_entry.id   AF-A0A151BBD0-F1
#
_cell.length_a   1.000
_cell.length_b   1.000
_cell.length_c   1.000
_cell.angle_alpha   90.00
_cell.angle_beta   90.00
_cell.angle_gamma   90.00
#
_symmetry.space_group_name_H-M   'P 1'
#
loop_
_entity.id
_entity.type
_entity.pdbx_description
1 polymer ?
#
loop_
_entity_poly.entity_id
_entity_poly.type
_entity_poly.pdbx_seq_one_letter_code
_entity_poly.pdbx_strand_id
1 'polypeptide(L)'
;MSYLLVNGAEPSGYLLSFEVEKSLSSAGRLRARFYDPNGAVSGSVDAGDIVEAYADGVKVFKGVIENISTVKRNRRVYTELEASDLTVKLLFKLARKSYVDATISSIVDDLISSYFPEFSKDIDTVTQTITIKFNYKPVFECIKQLADMVGYTFWVDKNATFHFKPRRTGTELGTWNSNEITSFEKREVTEHIKNVLHVYGAESGGQTVVVSVRDEQSIGRYGVREGFVKDESLKTVDQARELGKSLLADLAYEKNSLRAVLSWKDVDIEPGDIVTLSEPTVQGSYEVVSSRIRCVPSREPIVEVELSERVETLEDILSRLTRDVRRLQTEPLTLEEVISLYSGFPELAQLSVPDTVAYSFLSVFTLGQSVLGGDDRLG
;
A
#
# COMPACT_ATOMS: atom_id res chain seq x y z
N MET A 1 8.79 23.18 20.49
CA MET A 1 8.82 24.31 19.53
C MET A 1 9.02 23.77 18.12
N SER A 2 8.30 24.31 17.13
CA SER A 2 8.41 23.86 15.73
C SER A 2 9.39 24.73 14.94
N TYR A 3 10.30 24.13 14.18
CA TYR A 3 11.38 24.83 13.45
C TYR A 3 11.82 24.06 12.19
N LEU A 4 12.64 24.72 11.37
CA LEU A 4 13.23 24.16 10.14
C LEU A 4 14.74 24.35 10.14
N LEU A 5 15.45 23.36 9.61
CA LEU A 5 16.89 23.44 9.32
C LEU A 5 17.10 23.29 7.82
N VAL A 6 17.95 24.14 7.25
CA VAL A 6 18.44 24.00 5.87
C VAL A 6 19.94 23.73 5.93
N ASN A 7 20.38 22.62 5.34
CA ASN A 7 21.75 22.11 5.43
C ASN A 7 22.28 22.04 6.88
N GLY A 8 21.39 21.77 7.84
CA GLY A 8 21.70 21.65 9.27
C GLY A 8 21.73 22.97 10.06
N ALA A 9 21.43 24.11 9.44
CA ALA A 9 21.36 25.41 10.11
C ALA A 9 19.96 26.03 10.04
N GLU A 10 19.56 26.79 11.05
CA GLU A 10 18.32 27.56 11.00
C GLU A 10 18.44 28.71 9.98
N PRO A 11 17.49 28.88 9.04
CA PRO A 11 17.50 30.02 8.15
C PRO A 11 17.41 31.34 8.92
N SER A 12 18.13 32.36 8.46
CA SER A 12 18.27 33.65 9.18
C SER A 12 17.00 34.51 9.29
N GLY A 13 15.87 34.08 8.71
CA GLY A 13 14.60 34.79 8.75
C GLY A 13 13.64 34.21 9.79
N TYR A 14 12.52 34.91 9.99
CA TYR A 14 11.51 34.46 10.94
C TYR A 14 10.53 33.49 10.27
N LEU A 15 10.58 32.21 10.68
CA LEU A 15 9.62 31.19 10.25
C LEU A 15 8.21 31.55 10.74
N LEU A 16 7.27 31.72 9.82
CA LEU A 16 5.87 31.99 10.14
C LEU A 16 5.08 30.69 10.31
N SER A 17 5.28 29.76 9.39
CA SER A 17 4.60 28.47 9.38
C SER A 17 5.28 27.51 8.41
N PHE A 18 5.10 26.22 8.64
CA PHE A 18 5.31 25.22 7.60
C PHE A 18 4.17 24.21 7.58
N GLU A 19 4.01 23.59 6.42
CA GLU A 19 3.04 22.54 6.17
C GLU A 19 3.78 21.37 5.53
N VAL A 20 3.59 20.16 6.08
CA VAL A 20 4.08 18.91 5.51
C VAL A 20 2.87 18.12 5.05
N GLU A 21 2.89 17.68 3.80
CA GLU A 21 1.83 16.85 3.22
C GLU A 21 2.46 15.55 2.70
N LYS A 22 1.89 14.41 3.09
CA LYS A 22 2.25 13.08 2.59
C LYS A 22 0.98 12.44 2.02
N SER A 23 1.10 11.71 0.91
CA SER A 23 -0.03 10.98 0.33
C SER A 23 0.42 9.67 -0.30
N LEU A 24 -0.47 8.69 -0.40
CA LEU A 24 -0.25 7.49 -1.21
C LEU A 24 -0.06 7.80 -2.71
N SER A 25 -0.63 8.91 -3.19
CA SER A 25 -0.69 9.26 -4.61
C SER A 25 0.41 10.20 -5.08
N SER A 26 1.15 10.82 -4.16
CA SER A 26 2.17 11.82 -4.48
C SER A 26 3.31 11.79 -3.47
N ALA A 27 4.50 12.17 -3.93
CA ALA A 27 5.65 12.34 -3.06
C ALA A 27 5.34 13.34 -1.94
N GLY A 28 5.91 13.12 -0.76
CA GLY A 28 5.78 14.02 0.38
C GLY A 28 6.30 15.41 0.01
N ARG A 29 5.56 16.44 0.43
CA ARG A 29 5.90 17.84 0.16
C ARG A 29 5.96 18.63 1.45
N LEU A 30 6.86 19.61 1.46
CA LEU A 30 6.93 20.63 2.48
C LEU A 30 6.76 22.00 1.86
N ARG A 31 5.95 22.83 2.50
CA ARG A 31 5.79 24.25 2.20
C ARG A 31 6.09 25.07 3.43
N ALA A 32 7.11 25.91 3.37
CA ALA A 32 7.47 26.79 4.47
C ALA A 32 7.32 28.25 4.06
N ARG A 33 6.94 29.10 5.01
CA ARG A 33 6.84 30.55 4.80
C ARG A 33 7.65 31.28 5.86
N PHE A 34 8.53 32.17 5.40
CA PHE A 34 9.34 33.05 6.22
C PHE A 34 8.92 34.50 6.01
N TYR A 35 8.96 35.30 7.08
CA TYR A 35 9.01 36.74 6.96
C TYR A 35 10.45 37.16 6.66
N ASP A 36 10.67 37.74 5.48
CA ASP A 36 12.00 37.99 4.93
C ASP A 36 12.08 39.41 4.32
N PRO A 37 12.01 40.47 5.14
CA PRO A 37 11.99 41.85 4.66
C PRO A 37 13.26 42.27 3.92
N ASN A 38 14.40 41.61 4.20
CA ASN A 38 15.71 41.96 3.68
C ASN A 38 16.26 40.94 2.67
N GLY A 39 15.51 39.89 2.35
CA GLY A 39 15.97 38.83 1.45
C GLY A 39 17.08 37.94 2.04
N ALA A 40 17.19 37.87 3.36
CA ALA A 40 18.23 37.11 4.04
C ALA A 40 18.03 35.59 3.87
N VAL A 41 16.78 35.11 3.89
CA VAL A 41 16.47 33.69 3.67
C VAL A 41 16.63 33.35 2.19
N SER A 42 16.00 34.14 1.33
CA SER A 42 16.05 33.91 -0.12
C SER A 42 17.46 34.03 -0.72
N GLY A 43 18.37 34.77 -0.08
CA GLY A 43 19.77 34.87 -0.49
C GLY A 43 20.73 33.85 0.16
N SER A 44 20.26 33.02 1.09
CA SER A 44 21.09 32.03 1.82
C SER A 44 20.67 30.58 1.59
N VAL A 45 19.62 30.35 0.81
CA VAL A 45 19.07 29.03 0.52
C VAL A 45 18.98 28.87 -0.99
N ASP A 46 19.39 27.72 -1.49
CA ASP A 46 19.39 27.39 -2.91
C ASP A 46 18.50 26.17 -3.20
N ALA A 47 17.99 26.10 -4.43
CA ALA A 47 17.33 24.89 -4.90
C ALA A 47 18.34 23.74 -4.94
N GLY A 48 17.95 22.57 -4.41
CA GLY A 48 18.83 21.42 -4.19
C GLY A 48 19.31 21.27 -2.75
N ASP A 49 19.16 22.29 -1.90
CA ASP A 49 19.51 22.20 -0.48
C ASP A 49 18.63 21.20 0.27
N ILE A 50 19.17 20.62 1.35
CA ILE A 50 18.44 19.69 2.19
C ILE A 50 17.70 20.47 3.28
N VAL A 51 16.40 20.25 3.38
CA VAL A 51 15.57 20.79 4.46
C VAL A 51 15.13 19.69 5.40
N GLU A 52 15.19 19.96 6.71
CA GLU A 52 14.65 19.12 7.77
C GLU A 52 13.62 19.92 8.56
N ALA A 53 12.46 19.33 8.82
CA ALA A 53 11.39 19.97 9.58
C ALA A 53 11.11 19.26 10.89
N TYR A 54 10.92 20.05 11.93
CA TYR A 54 10.68 19.59 13.29
C TYR A 54 9.38 20.17 13.81
N ALA A 55 8.41 19.31 14.12
CA ALA A 55 7.19 19.64 14.82
C ALA A 55 7.39 19.31 16.29
N ASP A 56 7.31 20.33 17.14
CA ASP A 56 7.58 20.23 18.58
C ASP A 56 8.87 19.49 18.98
N GLY A 57 9.93 19.59 18.17
CA GLY A 57 11.21 18.92 18.40
C GLY A 57 11.32 17.50 17.80
N VAL A 58 10.23 16.94 17.28
CA VAL A 58 10.22 15.67 16.56
C VAL A 58 10.39 15.93 15.06
N LYS A 59 11.31 15.22 14.41
CA LYS A 59 11.50 15.30 12.96
C LYS A 59 10.25 14.76 12.26
N VAL A 60 9.64 15.56 11.39
CA VAL A 60 8.44 15.19 10.61
C VAL A 60 8.70 15.12 9.11
N PHE A 61 9.75 15.78 8.64
CA PHE A 61 10.09 15.81 7.22
C PHE A 61 11.58 15.96 6.99
N LYS A 62 12.06 15.33 5.92
CA LYS A 62 13.38 15.57 5.35
C LYS A 62 13.25 15.50 3.83
N GLY A 63 13.82 16.48 3.14
CA GLY A 63 13.64 16.58 1.69
C GLY A 63 14.62 17.52 1.02
N VAL A 64 14.42 17.70 -0.28
CA VAL A 64 15.21 18.57 -1.16
C VAL A 64 14.36 19.77 -1.55
N ILE A 65 14.91 20.98 -1.41
CA ILE A 65 14.26 22.22 -1.84
C ILE A 65 14.19 22.25 -3.36
N GLU A 66 13.00 22.41 -3.92
CA GLU A 66 12.76 22.46 -5.36
C GLU A 66 12.51 23.89 -5.84
N ASN A 67 11.82 24.69 -5.02
CA ASN A 67 11.42 26.03 -5.41
C ASN A 67 11.54 27.01 -4.25
N ILE A 68 12.01 28.21 -4.57
CA ILE A 68 12.17 29.34 -3.66
C ILE A 68 11.50 30.53 -4.32
N SER A 69 10.48 31.08 -3.69
CA SER A 69 9.77 32.23 -4.23
C SER A 69 9.71 33.37 -3.23
N THR A 70 10.00 34.59 -3.71
CA THR A 70 9.89 35.81 -2.92
C THR A 70 8.56 36.49 -3.23
N VAL A 71 7.69 36.58 -2.23
CA VAL A 71 6.33 37.08 -2.37
C VAL A 71 6.17 38.39 -1.58
N LYS A 72 5.75 39.47 -2.23
CA LYS A 72 5.41 40.74 -1.56
C LYS A 72 3.89 40.86 -1.41
N ARG A 73 3.39 40.92 -0.17
CA ARG A 73 1.96 41.13 0.15
C ARG A 73 1.82 42.19 1.23
N ASN A 74 0.88 43.14 1.06
CA ASN A 74 0.56 44.17 2.05
C ASN A 74 1.82 44.89 2.61
N ARG A 75 2.76 45.26 1.72
CA ARG A 75 4.06 45.90 2.03
C ARG A 75 5.07 45.03 2.80
N ARG A 76 4.75 43.76 3.08
CA ARG A 76 5.66 42.78 3.68
C ARG A 76 6.23 41.87 2.60
N VAL A 77 7.49 41.47 2.77
CA VAL A 77 8.17 40.52 1.89
C VAL A 77 8.29 39.19 2.62
N TYR A 78 7.96 38.13 1.91
CA TYR A 78 7.96 36.76 2.40
C TYR A 78 8.80 35.91 1.47
N THR A 79 9.42 34.88 2.02
CA THR A 79 10.08 33.83 1.25
C THR A 79 9.30 32.53 1.48
N GLU A 80 8.84 31.92 0.40
CA GLU A 80 8.16 30.62 0.41
C GLU A 80 9.10 29.56 -0.16
N LEU A 81 9.34 28.49 0.62
CA LEU A 81 10.14 27.34 0.22
C LEU A 81 9.19 26.17 -0.06
N GLU A 82 9.37 25.53 -1.21
CA GLU A 82 8.75 24.24 -1.53
C GLU A 82 9.83 23.18 -1.64
N ALA A 83 9.63 22.05 -0.96
CA ALA A 83 10.54 20.91 -0.98
C ALA A 83 9.76 19.61 -1.20
N SER A 84 10.39 18.67 -1.89
CA SER A 84 9.91 17.30 -2.06
C SER A 84 10.72 16.35 -1.18
N ASP A 85 10.11 15.23 -0.78
CA ASP A 85 10.76 14.23 0.07
C ASP A 85 12.03 13.63 -0.57
N LEU A 86 12.78 12.85 0.19
CA LEU A 86 14.01 12.23 -0.30
C LEU A 86 13.79 11.21 -1.44
N THR A 87 12.56 10.73 -1.66
CA THR A 87 12.23 9.82 -2.77
C THR A 87 12.52 10.48 -4.11
N VAL A 88 12.39 11.81 -4.21
CA VAL A 88 12.72 12.57 -5.43
C VAL A 88 14.18 12.37 -5.87
N LYS A 89 15.10 12.09 -4.94
CA LYS A 89 16.52 11.85 -5.27
C LYS A 89 16.71 10.65 -6.19
N LEU A 90 15.80 9.67 -6.15
CA LEU A 90 15.84 8.50 -7.01
C LEU A 90 15.67 8.86 -8.50
N LEU A 91 15.15 10.05 -8.82
CA LEU A 91 15.06 10.56 -10.20
C LEU A 91 16.39 11.14 -10.70
N PHE A 92 17.30 11.52 -9.81
CA PHE A 92 18.50 12.29 -10.17
C PHE A 92 19.64 11.44 -10.73
N LYS A 93 19.64 10.12 -10.51
CA LYS A 93 20.67 9.20 -10.99
C LYS A 93 20.09 8.23 -12.01
N LEU A 94 20.83 8.04 -13.11
CA LEU A 94 20.47 7.12 -14.18
C LEU A 94 21.20 5.79 -14.00
N ALA A 95 20.43 4.71 -13.89
CA ALA A 95 20.95 3.35 -13.81
C ALA A 95 21.36 2.80 -15.18
N ARG A 96 22.55 2.20 -15.21
CA ARG A 96 23.05 1.39 -16.33
C ARG A 96 23.59 0.06 -15.81
N LYS A 97 22.70 -0.91 -15.62
CA LYS A 97 23.03 -2.25 -15.11
C LYS A 97 22.19 -3.33 -15.80
N SER A 98 22.69 -4.55 -15.78
CA SER A 98 21.99 -5.74 -16.28
C SER A 98 22.11 -6.85 -15.25
N TYR A 99 21.00 -7.56 -15.07
CA TYR A 99 20.88 -8.67 -14.14
C TYR A 99 20.35 -9.88 -14.89
N VAL A 100 20.87 -11.05 -14.56
CA VAL A 100 20.48 -12.33 -15.13
C VAL A 100 20.10 -13.24 -13.98
N ASP A 101 18.87 -13.76 -14.01
CA ASP A 101 18.27 -14.65 -13.01
C ASP A 101 18.50 -14.19 -11.55
N ALA A 102 18.47 -12.88 -11.32
CA ALA A 102 18.67 -12.29 -10.00
C ALA A 102 17.32 -12.07 -9.30
N THR A 103 17.27 -12.23 -7.98
CA THR A 103 16.05 -11.95 -7.22
C THR A 103 15.74 -10.47 -7.21
N ILE A 104 14.47 -10.10 -7.27
CA ILE A 104 14.04 -8.70 -7.30
C ILE A 104 14.59 -7.92 -6.10
N SER A 105 14.55 -8.49 -4.89
CA SER A 105 15.10 -7.83 -3.70
C SER A 105 16.62 -7.59 -3.81
N SER A 106 17.38 -8.52 -4.40
CA SER A 106 18.83 -8.33 -4.61
C SER A 106 19.13 -7.23 -5.65
N ILE A 107 18.29 -7.11 -6.68
CA ILE A 107 18.43 -6.06 -7.69
C ILE A 107 18.16 -4.69 -7.05
N VAL A 108 17.09 -4.56 -6.27
CA VAL A 108 16.76 -3.31 -5.56
C VAL A 108 17.88 -2.93 -4.58
N ASP A 109 18.37 -3.89 -3.80
CA ASP A 109 19.48 -3.67 -2.86
C ASP A 109 20.75 -3.17 -3.56
N ASP A 110 21.12 -3.78 -4.69
CA ASP A 110 22.29 -3.38 -5.47
C ASP A 110 22.12 -2.00 -6.12
N LEU A 111 20.93 -1.67 -6.62
CA LEU A 111 20.63 -0.33 -7.16
C LEU A 111 20.79 0.74 -6.07
N ILE A 112 20.17 0.56 -4.92
CA ILE A 112 20.27 1.53 -3.82
C ILE A 112 21.70 1.62 -3.30
N SER A 113 22.39 0.50 -3.08
CA SER A 113 23.76 0.51 -2.59
C SER A 113 24.75 1.17 -3.57
N SER A 114 24.50 1.04 -4.88
CA SER A 114 25.40 1.61 -5.89
C SER A 114 25.16 3.08 -6.16
N TYR A 115 23.90 3.50 -6.20
CA TYR A 115 23.54 4.87 -6.57
C TYR A 115 23.27 5.75 -5.36
N PHE A 116 22.83 5.22 -4.23
CA PHE A 116 22.48 5.98 -3.02
C PHE A 116 23.03 5.30 -1.74
N PRO A 117 24.37 5.14 -1.62
CA PRO A 117 24.98 4.48 -0.46
C PRO A 117 24.74 5.23 0.86
N GLU A 118 24.30 6.49 0.80
CA GLU A 118 23.90 7.28 1.96
C GLU A 118 22.57 6.84 2.60
N PHE A 119 21.77 6.03 1.91
CA PHE A 119 20.48 5.56 2.42
C PHE A 119 20.64 4.25 3.19
N SER A 120 20.02 4.21 4.37
CA SER A 120 19.71 2.95 5.04
C SER A 120 18.67 2.18 4.22
N LYS A 121 18.57 0.87 4.40
CA LYS A 121 17.71 0.01 3.57
C LYS A 121 16.81 -0.84 4.46
N ASP A 122 15.51 -0.80 4.18
CA ASP A 122 14.50 -1.70 4.72
C ASP A 122 13.76 -2.37 3.54
N ILE A 123 14.33 -3.47 3.06
CA ILE A 123 13.89 -4.17 1.84
C ILE A 123 13.34 -5.53 2.23
N ASP A 124 12.06 -5.78 1.95
CA ASP A 124 11.46 -7.09 2.15
C ASP A 124 12.02 -8.11 1.15
N THR A 125 12.17 -9.36 1.61
CA THR A 125 12.73 -10.42 0.78
C THR A 125 11.73 -10.85 -0.28
N VAL A 126 12.13 -10.77 -1.55
CA VAL A 126 11.34 -11.20 -2.71
C VAL A 126 12.14 -12.25 -3.47
N THR A 127 11.66 -13.49 -3.48
CA THR A 127 12.38 -14.64 -4.06
C THR A 127 12.20 -14.79 -5.58
N GLN A 128 11.28 -14.03 -6.18
CA GLN A 128 11.09 -14.04 -7.63
C GLN A 128 12.35 -13.56 -8.35
N THR A 129 12.84 -14.37 -9.29
CA THR A 129 14.00 -14.05 -10.12
C THR A 129 13.60 -13.47 -11.46
N ILE A 130 14.40 -12.56 -11.98
CA ILE A 130 14.19 -11.93 -13.28
C ILE A 130 15.51 -11.70 -14.02
N THR A 131 15.42 -11.65 -15.34
CA THR A 131 16.48 -11.15 -16.22
C THR A 131 16.06 -9.80 -16.79
N ILE A 132 16.78 -8.73 -16.45
CA ILE A 132 16.40 -7.36 -16.80
C ILE A 132 17.64 -6.50 -17.09
N LYS A 133 17.48 -5.53 -17.99
CA LYS A 133 18.51 -4.55 -18.33
C LYS A 133 17.98 -3.14 -18.24
N PHE A 134 18.68 -2.31 -17.48
CA PHE A 134 18.46 -0.87 -17.39
C PHE A 134 19.51 -0.15 -18.23
N ASN A 135 19.05 0.70 -19.16
CA ASN A 135 19.91 1.48 -20.03
C ASN A 135 19.57 2.95 -19.89
N TYR A 136 20.34 3.67 -19.07
CA TYR A 136 20.13 5.10 -18.77
C TYR A 136 18.69 5.41 -18.34
N LYS A 137 18.14 4.58 -17.45
CA LYS A 137 16.82 4.82 -16.85
C LYS A 137 16.98 5.41 -15.46
N PRO A 138 16.16 6.39 -15.03
CA PRO A 138 16.17 6.86 -13.64
C PRO A 138 16.02 5.69 -12.66
N VAL A 139 16.77 5.71 -11.56
CA VAL A 139 16.69 4.64 -10.54
C VAL A 139 15.27 4.48 -10.03
N PHE A 140 14.53 5.59 -9.88
CA PHE A 140 13.10 5.59 -9.56
C PHE A 140 12.29 4.70 -10.52
N GLU A 141 12.45 4.87 -11.83
CA GLU A 141 11.73 4.09 -12.84
C GLU A 141 12.15 2.62 -12.84
N CYS A 142 13.43 2.34 -12.57
CA CYS A 142 13.93 0.98 -12.43
C CYS A 142 13.24 0.27 -11.26
N ILE A 143 13.20 0.90 -10.08
CA ILE A 143 12.60 0.33 -8.87
C ILE A 143 11.08 0.25 -9.03
N LYS A 144 10.44 1.26 -9.61
CA LYS A 144 9.01 1.24 -9.92
C LYS A 144 8.63 0.07 -10.80
N GLN A 145 9.39 -0.16 -11.88
CA GLN A 145 9.19 -1.32 -12.74
C GLN A 145 9.26 -2.64 -11.97
N LEU A 146 10.18 -2.76 -11.01
CA LEU A 146 10.30 -3.96 -10.16
C LEU A 146 9.15 -4.06 -9.16
N ALA A 147 8.77 -2.96 -8.51
CA ALA A 147 7.70 -2.89 -7.54
C ALA A 147 6.35 -3.27 -8.17
N ASP A 148 6.06 -2.76 -9.38
CA ASP A 148 4.83 -3.05 -10.12
C ASP A 148 4.70 -4.55 -10.45
N MET A 149 5.82 -5.25 -10.73
CA MET A 149 5.80 -6.69 -11.03
C MET A 149 5.40 -7.57 -9.84
N VAL A 150 5.64 -7.11 -8.61
CA VAL A 150 5.43 -7.89 -7.39
C VAL A 150 4.33 -7.34 -6.49
N GLY A 151 3.66 -6.27 -6.94
CA GLY A 151 2.65 -5.58 -6.13
C GLY A 151 3.24 -4.86 -4.92
N TYR A 152 4.47 -4.34 -5.02
CA TYR A 152 5.14 -3.60 -3.95
C TYR A 152 5.05 -2.07 -4.16
N THR A 153 5.38 -1.32 -3.12
CA THR A 153 5.57 0.12 -3.12
C THR A 153 6.92 0.46 -2.48
N PHE A 154 7.41 1.67 -2.72
CA PHE A 154 8.68 2.14 -2.20
C PHE A 154 8.67 3.63 -1.92
N TRP A 155 9.41 4.04 -0.90
CA TRP A 155 9.59 5.44 -0.50
C TRP A 155 10.89 5.60 0.28
N VAL A 156 11.34 6.85 0.45
CA VAL A 156 12.43 7.18 1.36
C VAL A 156 11.88 8.00 2.51
N ASP A 157 12.06 7.51 3.73
CA ASP A 157 11.52 8.16 4.93
C ASP A 157 12.36 9.39 5.37
N LYS A 158 11.87 10.08 6.41
CA LYS A 158 12.53 11.25 7.01
C LYS A 158 13.89 10.95 7.66
N ASN A 159 14.18 9.68 7.93
CA ASN A 159 15.44 9.20 8.50
C ASN A 159 16.44 8.79 7.40
N ALA A 160 16.09 8.99 6.12
CA ALA A 160 16.86 8.56 4.96
C ALA A 160 16.98 7.02 4.87
N THR A 161 15.93 6.30 5.29
CA THR A 161 15.79 4.86 5.04
C THR A 161 14.94 4.65 3.80
N PHE A 162 15.46 3.88 2.85
CA PHE A 162 14.72 3.42 1.68
C PHE A 162 13.90 2.17 2.04
N HIS A 163 12.60 2.25 1.81
CA HIS A 163 11.64 1.17 2.07
C HIS A 163 11.21 0.51 0.76
N PHE A 164 11.18 -0.82 0.73
CA PHE A 164 10.59 -1.61 -0.37
C PHE A 164 9.71 -2.71 0.21
N LYS A 165 8.39 -2.48 0.18
CA LYS A 165 7.39 -3.25 0.94
C LYS A 165 6.19 -3.63 0.07
N PRO A 166 5.45 -4.71 0.38
CA PRO A 166 4.17 -5.00 -0.27
C PRO A 166 3.26 -3.77 -0.22
N ARG A 167 2.53 -3.51 -1.32
CA ARG A 167 1.40 -2.58 -1.27
C ARG A 167 0.47 -3.11 -0.18
N ARG A 168 0.05 -2.24 0.75
CA ARG A 168 -0.81 -2.55 1.92
C ARG A 168 -0.13 -3.21 3.12
N THR A 169 1.01 -2.67 3.53
CA THR A 169 1.48 -2.89 4.90
C THR A 169 1.89 -1.55 5.50
N GLY A 170 0.91 -0.67 5.73
CA GLY A 170 1.11 0.36 6.74
C GLY A 170 1.05 -0.26 8.13
N THR A 171 1.57 0.47 9.10
CA THR A 171 1.57 0.05 10.50
C THR A 171 0.16 0.21 11.07
N GLU A 172 -0.28 -0.71 11.93
CA GLU A 172 -1.48 -0.47 12.72
C GLU A 172 -1.19 0.58 13.78
N LEU A 173 -1.80 1.77 13.64
CA LEU A 173 -1.66 2.90 14.57
C LEU A 173 -2.53 2.77 15.82
N GLY A 174 -3.31 1.69 15.91
CA GLY A 174 -4.23 1.41 17.01
C GLY A 174 -5.63 2.01 16.80
N THR A 175 -6.33 2.27 17.91
CA THR A 175 -7.72 2.70 17.92
C THR A 175 -7.87 4.15 18.31
N TRP A 176 -8.41 4.99 17.42
CA TRP A 176 -8.73 6.38 17.70
C TRP A 176 -10.15 6.56 18.22
N ASN A 177 -10.27 7.38 19.28
CA ASN A 177 -11.52 7.70 19.97
C ASN A 177 -11.68 9.22 20.14
N SER A 178 -12.74 9.66 20.83
CA SER A 178 -13.20 11.05 20.80
C SER A 178 -12.21 12.01 21.47
N ASN A 179 -11.27 11.48 22.25
CA ASN A 179 -10.21 12.27 22.86
C ASN A 179 -9.05 12.56 21.89
N GLU A 180 -8.95 11.82 20.80
CA GLU A 180 -7.86 11.92 19.82
C GLU A 180 -8.28 12.72 18.59
N ILE A 181 -9.55 12.62 18.23
CA ILE A 181 -10.15 13.30 17.09
C ILE A 181 -10.75 14.63 17.56
N THR A 182 -10.13 15.74 17.18
CA THR A 182 -10.63 17.09 17.47
C THR A 182 -11.88 17.42 16.65
N SER A 183 -11.91 16.99 15.39
CA SER A 183 -13.07 17.11 14.50
C SER A 183 -12.95 16.11 13.36
N PHE A 184 -14.08 15.75 12.76
CA PHE A 184 -14.08 14.95 11.53
C PHE A 184 -15.18 15.39 10.58
N GLU A 185 -14.94 15.21 9.29
CA GLU A 185 -15.89 15.37 8.20
C GLU A 185 -16.00 14.01 7.49
N LYS A 186 -17.17 13.38 7.55
CA LYS A 186 -17.46 12.17 6.77
C LYS A 186 -18.00 12.57 5.40
N ARG A 187 -17.44 12.00 4.34
CA ARG A 187 -17.87 12.22 2.96
C ARG A 187 -18.07 10.89 2.24
N GLU A 188 -19.23 10.74 1.62
CA GLU A 188 -19.51 9.58 0.76
C GLU A 188 -19.02 9.88 -0.66
N VAL A 189 -18.02 9.13 -1.12
CA VAL A 189 -17.44 9.33 -2.45
C VAL A 189 -18.08 8.35 -3.43
N THR A 190 -18.93 8.87 -4.31
CA THR A 190 -19.64 8.08 -5.34
C THR A 190 -19.05 8.23 -6.75
N GLU A 191 -18.15 9.19 -6.96
CA GLU A 191 -17.60 9.52 -8.28
C GLU A 191 -16.78 8.38 -8.88
N HIS A 192 -16.01 7.68 -8.04
CA HIS A 192 -15.08 6.62 -8.46
C HIS A 192 -15.71 5.22 -8.51
N ILE A 193 -17.02 5.10 -8.28
CA ILE A 193 -17.71 3.80 -8.32
C ILE A 193 -17.60 3.20 -9.72
N LYS A 194 -17.11 1.96 -9.80
CA LYS A 194 -17.09 1.11 -11.00
C LYS A 194 -17.77 -0.21 -10.67
N ASN A 195 -18.96 -0.42 -11.21
CA ASN A 195 -19.77 -1.63 -10.96
C ASN A 195 -19.87 -2.56 -12.17
N VAL A 196 -19.18 -2.18 -13.25
CA VAL A 196 -18.86 -3.03 -14.39
C VAL A 196 -17.37 -2.83 -14.70
N LEU A 197 -16.58 -3.90 -14.60
CA LEU A 197 -15.14 -3.84 -14.85
C LEU A 197 -14.76 -4.75 -16.01
N HIS A 198 -14.07 -4.19 -17.00
CA HIS A 198 -13.51 -4.91 -18.14
C HIS A 198 -12.00 -5.12 -17.94
N VAL A 199 -11.59 -6.37 -17.79
CA VAL A 199 -10.18 -6.76 -17.61
C VAL A 199 -9.64 -7.27 -18.95
N TYR A 200 -8.58 -6.64 -19.44
CA TYR A 200 -7.86 -6.99 -20.66
C TYR A 200 -6.51 -7.61 -20.29
N GLY A 201 -6.33 -8.88 -20.64
CA GLY A 201 -5.11 -9.66 -20.41
C GLY A 201 -4.15 -9.65 -21.60
N ALA A 202 -3.18 -10.57 -21.56
CA ALA A 202 -2.21 -10.78 -22.64
C ALA A 202 -2.89 -11.21 -23.94
N GLU A 203 -2.30 -10.81 -25.07
CA GLU A 203 -2.67 -11.31 -26.39
C GLU A 203 -1.94 -12.64 -26.65
N SER A 204 -2.69 -13.72 -26.81
CA SER A 204 -2.14 -15.05 -27.11
C SER A 204 -2.81 -15.59 -28.37
N GLY A 205 -2.02 -15.77 -29.44
CA GLY A 205 -2.52 -16.29 -30.71
C GLY A 205 -3.47 -15.36 -31.49
N GLY A 206 -3.38 -14.04 -31.29
CA GLY A 206 -4.24 -13.05 -31.95
C GLY A 206 -5.59 -12.83 -31.27
N GLN A 207 -5.78 -13.37 -30.06
CA GLN A 207 -6.94 -13.11 -29.21
C GLN A 207 -6.47 -12.52 -27.88
N THR A 208 -7.04 -11.38 -27.49
CA THR A 208 -6.86 -10.77 -26.18
C THR A 208 -7.76 -11.46 -25.17
N VAL A 209 -7.24 -11.83 -24.01
CA VAL A 209 -8.08 -12.26 -22.89
C VAL A 209 -8.94 -11.08 -22.45
N VAL A 210 -10.26 -11.18 -22.57
CA VAL A 210 -11.20 -10.13 -22.12
C VAL A 210 -12.22 -10.73 -21.18
N VAL A 211 -12.33 -10.19 -19.97
CA VAL A 211 -13.32 -10.58 -18.97
C VAL A 211 -14.09 -9.36 -18.51
N SER A 212 -15.42 -9.48 -18.42
CA SER A 212 -16.27 -8.47 -17.81
C SER A 212 -16.88 -9.02 -16.53
N VAL A 213 -16.74 -8.29 -15.42
CA VAL A 213 -17.31 -8.61 -14.12
C VAL A 213 -18.27 -7.49 -13.73
N ARG A 214 -19.43 -7.85 -13.16
CA ARG A 214 -20.53 -6.92 -12.86
C ARG A 214 -21.13 -7.20 -11.49
N ASP A 215 -21.58 -6.14 -10.81
CA ASP A 215 -22.32 -6.23 -9.55
C ASP A 215 -23.75 -5.68 -9.76
N GLU A 216 -24.73 -6.58 -9.87
CA GLU A 216 -26.12 -6.22 -10.16
C GLU A 216 -26.79 -5.42 -9.03
N GLN A 217 -26.37 -5.61 -7.77
CA GLN A 217 -26.93 -4.88 -6.63
C GLN A 217 -26.45 -3.42 -6.66
N SER A 218 -25.16 -3.22 -6.92
CA SER A 218 -24.58 -1.90 -7.13
C SER A 218 -25.15 -1.21 -8.37
N ILE A 219 -25.31 -1.93 -9.49
CA ILE A 219 -25.93 -1.38 -10.72
C ILE A 219 -27.35 -0.91 -10.44
N GLY A 220 -28.13 -1.68 -9.67
CA GLY A 220 -29.47 -1.29 -9.25
C GLY A 220 -29.51 -0.01 -8.41
N ARG A 221 -28.47 0.26 -7.61
CA ARG A 221 -28.37 1.43 -6.72
C ARG A 221 -27.76 2.66 -7.39
N TYR A 222 -26.72 2.48 -8.21
CA TYR A 222 -25.89 3.57 -8.75
C TYR A 222 -25.99 3.78 -10.25
N GLY A 223 -26.76 2.94 -10.94
CA GLY A 223 -26.76 2.85 -12.40
C GLY A 223 -25.47 2.22 -12.93
N VAL A 224 -25.41 1.97 -14.24
CA VAL A 224 -24.24 1.35 -14.87
C VAL A 224 -23.05 2.32 -14.87
N ARG A 225 -21.93 1.91 -14.27
CA ARG A 225 -20.67 2.66 -14.20
C ARG A 225 -19.50 1.77 -14.60
N GLU A 226 -19.00 1.99 -15.81
CA GLU A 226 -17.98 1.13 -16.42
C GLU A 226 -16.56 1.62 -16.14
N GLY A 227 -15.65 0.66 -15.96
CA GLY A 227 -14.20 0.86 -15.87
C GLY A 227 -13.46 -0.23 -16.62
N PHE A 228 -12.19 0.00 -16.91
CA PHE A 228 -11.33 -1.00 -17.53
C PHE A 228 -9.97 -1.08 -16.85
N VAL A 229 -9.38 -2.27 -16.91
CA VAL A 229 -8.03 -2.57 -16.40
C VAL A 229 -7.31 -3.35 -17.48
N LYS A 230 -6.08 -2.95 -17.81
CA LYS A 230 -5.22 -3.66 -18.74
C LYS A 230 -4.03 -4.22 -17.99
N ASP A 231 -3.83 -5.53 -18.05
CA ASP A 231 -2.71 -6.21 -17.44
C ASP A 231 -2.19 -7.33 -18.36
N GLU A 232 -1.07 -7.05 -19.03
CA GLU A 232 -0.44 -7.95 -19.99
C GLU A 232 0.23 -9.18 -19.33
N SER A 233 0.27 -9.24 -17.99
CA SER A 233 0.75 -10.41 -17.26
C SER A 233 -0.29 -11.53 -17.18
N LEU A 234 -1.58 -11.21 -17.33
CA LEU A 234 -2.69 -12.15 -17.24
C LEU A 234 -2.77 -13.02 -18.49
N LYS A 235 -2.40 -14.30 -18.35
CA LYS A 235 -2.35 -15.24 -19.48
C LYS A 235 -3.62 -16.08 -19.63
N THR A 236 -4.47 -16.11 -18.61
CA THR A 236 -5.69 -16.92 -18.59
C THR A 236 -6.93 -16.11 -18.23
N VAL A 237 -8.09 -16.59 -18.71
CA VAL A 237 -9.41 -16.01 -18.43
C VAL A 237 -9.73 -16.06 -16.93
N ASP A 238 -9.33 -17.14 -16.24
CA ASP A 238 -9.65 -17.32 -14.82
C ASP A 238 -8.87 -16.35 -13.93
N GLN A 239 -7.58 -16.11 -14.22
CA GLN A 239 -6.79 -15.09 -13.53
C GLN A 239 -7.39 -13.69 -13.71
N ALA A 240 -7.80 -13.35 -14.94
CA ALA A 240 -8.45 -12.08 -15.23
C ALA A 240 -9.82 -11.95 -14.53
N ARG A 241 -10.55 -13.06 -14.35
CA ARG A 241 -11.82 -13.08 -13.64
C ARG A 241 -11.66 -12.91 -12.13
N GLU A 242 -10.68 -13.56 -11.51
CA GLU A 242 -10.41 -13.43 -10.08
C GLU A 242 -9.97 -12.01 -9.73
N LEU A 243 -9.00 -11.47 -10.48
CA LEU A 243 -8.58 -10.08 -10.35
C LEU A 243 -9.75 -9.12 -10.58
N GLY A 244 -10.54 -9.36 -11.63
CA GLY A 244 -11.73 -8.57 -11.91
C GLY A 244 -12.76 -8.57 -10.79
N LYS A 245 -12.99 -9.71 -10.12
CA LYS A 245 -13.87 -9.80 -8.95
C LYS A 245 -13.31 -9.09 -7.72
N SER A 246 -12.00 -9.23 -7.47
CA SER A 246 -11.32 -8.56 -6.35
C SER A 246 -11.42 -7.04 -6.49
N LEU A 247 -11.09 -6.52 -7.68
CA LEU A 247 -11.19 -5.08 -7.97
C LEU A 247 -12.63 -4.57 -7.97
N LEU A 248 -13.58 -5.37 -8.48
CA LEU A 248 -14.99 -5.00 -8.47
C LEU A 248 -15.54 -4.92 -7.04
N ALA A 249 -15.14 -5.81 -6.14
CA ALA A 249 -15.54 -5.74 -4.73
C ALA A 249 -15.06 -4.44 -4.04
N ASP A 250 -13.91 -3.91 -4.46
CA ASP A 250 -13.37 -2.65 -3.96
C ASP A 250 -14.03 -1.41 -4.60
N LEU A 251 -14.45 -1.49 -5.87
CA LEU A 251 -14.92 -0.33 -6.63
C LEU A 251 -16.44 -0.25 -6.80
N ALA A 252 -17.18 -1.33 -6.53
CA ALA A 252 -18.62 -1.40 -6.83
C ALA A 252 -19.47 -0.54 -5.88
N TYR A 253 -18.99 -0.17 -4.71
CA TYR A 253 -19.77 0.57 -3.71
C TYR A 253 -19.13 1.91 -3.35
N GLU A 254 -19.93 2.80 -2.76
CA GLU A 254 -19.48 4.06 -2.22
C GLU A 254 -18.39 3.83 -1.17
N LYS A 255 -17.26 4.54 -1.29
CA LYS A 255 -16.24 4.53 -0.25
C LYS A 255 -16.51 5.71 0.68
N ASN A 256 -16.52 5.45 1.98
CA ASN A 256 -16.50 6.51 2.96
C ASN A 256 -15.07 7.09 3.01
N SER A 257 -14.92 8.35 2.61
CA SER A 257 -13.75 9.15 2.95
C SER A 257 -14.04 9.91 4.23
N LEU A 258 -13.09 9.94 5.14
CA LEU A 258 -13.19 10.69 6.38
C LEU A 258 -11.99 11.61 6.48
N ARG A 259 -12.24 12.90 6.68
CA ARG A 259 -11.19 13.87 7.00
C ARG A 259 -11.23 14.12 8.49
N ALA A 260 -10.22 13.66 9.21
CA ALA A 260 -10.09 13.85 10.65
C ALA A 260 -9.02 14.90 10.96
N VAL A 261 -9.29 15.74 11.95
CA VAL A 261 -8.28 16.60 12.57
C VAL A 261 -7.94 15.99 13.92
N LEU A 262 -6.65 15.77 14.16
CA LEU A 262 -6.13 15.14 15.36
C LEU A 262 -5.34 16.15 16.18
N SER A 263 -5.41 15.97 17.50
CA SER A 263 -4.50 16.63 18.42
C SER A 263 -3.08 16.09 18.23
N TRP A 264 -2.08 16.97 18.26
CA TRP A 264 -0.67 16.56 18.15
C TRP A 264 -0.30 15.60 19.29
N LYS A 265 0.25 14.44 18.95
CA LYS A 265 0.69 13.39 19.91
C LYS A 265 2.06 12.80 19.58
N ASP A 266 2.86 13.48 18.76
CA ASP A 266 4.12 12.96 18.24
C ASP A 266 3.99 11.60 17.49
N VAL A 267 2.79 11.25 17.02
CA VAL A 267 2.56 10.02 16.26
C VAL A 267 3.00 10.27 14.81
N ASP A 268 3.93 9.44 14.34
CA ASP A 268 4.37 9.47 12.94
C ASP A 268 3.33 8.75 12.08
N ILE A 269 2.40 9.52 11.52
CA ILE A 269 1.34 9.00 10.66
C ILE A 269 1.85 9.01 9.21
N GLU A 270 2.07 7.83 8.65
CA GLU A 270 2.46 7.65 7.27
C GLU A 270 1.25 7.25 6.40
N PRO A 271 1.18 7.71 5.14
CA PRO A 271 0.18 7.20 4.21
C PRO A 271 0.32 5.68 4.02
N GLY A 272 -0.80 4.97 4.06
CA GLY A 272 -0.90 3.51 4.03
C GLY A 272 -1.10 2.90 5.42
N ASP A 273 -0.82 3.63 6.50
CA ASP A 273 -1.08 3.20 7.87
C ASP A 273 -2.56 2.90 8.10
N ILE A 274 -2.83 1.98 9.03
CA ILE A 274 -4.18 1.52 9.33
C ILE A 274 -4.57 2.05 10.70
N VAL A 275 -5.75 2.66 10.77
CA VAL A 275 -6.36 3.13 12.01
C VAL A 275 -7.72 2.49 12.21
N THR A 276 -8.01 2.07 13.43
CA THR A 276 -9.37 1.68 13.82
C THR A 276 -10.07 2.88 14.44
N LEU A 277 -11.18 3.33 13.87
CA LEU A 277 -12.00 4.38 14.48
C LEU A 277 -13.06 3.74 15.37
N SER A 278 -13.18 4.25 16.59
CA SER A 278 -14.15 3.81 17.58
C SER A 278 -14.96 5.00 18.11
N GLU A 279 -15.67 5.70 17.21
CA GLU A 279 -16.63 6.74 17.55
C GLU A 279 -18.07 6.22 17.54
N PRO A 280 -18.99 6.85 18.29
CA PRO A 280 -20.43 6.51 18.21
C PRO A 280 -21.01 6.65 16.79
N THR A 281 -20.47 7.56 15.98
CA THR A 281 -20.96 7.90 14.63
C THR A 281 -20.11 7.32 13.50
N VAL A 282 -18.88 6.88 13.80
CA VAL A 282 -17.92 6.33 12.83
C VAL A 282 -17.18 5.17 13.47
N GLN A 283 -17.41 3.97 12.95
CA GLN A 283 -16.71 2.75 13.38
C GLN A 283 -16.10 2.07 12.17
N GLY A 284 -15.02 1.32 12.40
CA GLY A 284 -14.39 0.48 11.39
C GLY A 284 -12.91 0.77 11.22
N SER A 285 -12.28 0.02 10.33
CA SER A 285 -10.87 0.18 9.98
C SER A 285 -10.72 1.04 8.73
N TYR A 286 -9.86 2.04 8.82
CA TYR A 286 -9.60 2.99 7.76
C TYR A 286 -8.10 3.01 7.44
N GLU A 287 -7.79 3.25 6.17
CA GLU A 287 -6.44 3.44 5.68
C GLU A 287 -6.15 4.93 5.55
N VAL A 288 -4.96 5.35 5.99
CA VAL A 288 -4.49 6.73 5.82
C VAL A 288 -4.13 6.97 4.35
N VAL A 289 -4.95 7.72 3.64
CA VAL A 289 -4.70 8.10 2.24
C VAL A 289 -3.71 9.25 2.16
N SER A 290 -3.86 10.23 3.05
CA SER A 290 -2.94 11.36 3.17
C SER A 290 -2.88 11.87 4.60
N SER A 291 -1.73 12.42 4.97
CA SER A 291 -1.53 13.13 6.23
C SER A 291 -0.93 14.50 5.96
N ARG A 292 -1.40 15.50 6.69
CA ARG A 292 -0.98 16.88 6.57
C ARG A 292 -0.74 17.46 7.96
N ILE A 293 0.47 17.93 8.19
CA ILE A 293 0.88 18.53 9.45
C ILE A 293 1.11 20.01 9.21
N ARG A 294 0.37 20.88 9.91
CA ARG A 294 0.57 22.33 9.91
C ARG A 294 1.20 22.76 11.22
N CYS A 295 2.34 23.44 11.11
CA CYS A 295 3.08 23.94 12.26
C CYS A 295 3.22 25.46 12.20
N VAL A 296 3.04 26.09 13.35
CA VAL A 296 3.39 27.49 13.62
C VAL A 296 4.31 27.47 14.85
N PRO A 297 5.50 28.09 14.82
CA PRO A 297 6.53 27.89 15.85
C PRO A 297 6.08 28.02 17.31
N SER A 298 5.04 28.82 17.59
CA SER A 298 4.50 29.08 18.94
C SER A 298 3.09 28.52 19.18
N ARG A 299 2.63 27.59 18.35
CA ARG A 299 1.33 26.91 18.53
C ARG A 299 1.54 25.40 18.46
N GLU A 300 0.62 24.67 19.08
CA GLU A 300 0.55 23.22 18.90
C GLU A 300 0.37 22.89 17.41
N PRO A 301 1.12 21.89 16.88
CA PRO A 301 0.91 21.39 15.53
C PRO A 301 -0.53 20.90 15.34
N ILE A 302 -1.05 21.07 14.15
CA ILE A 302 -2.37 20.55 13.76
C ILE A 302 -2.13 19.45 12.74
N VAL A 303 -2.71 18.27 12.97
CA VAL A 303 -2.62 17.13 12.05
C VAL A 303 -3.97 16.92 11.41
N GLU A 304 -4.03 17.00 10.09
CA GLU A 304 -5.19 16.67 9.27
C GLU A 304 -4.89 15.35 8.54
N VAL A 305 -5.78 14.39 8.63
CA VAL A 305 -5.63 13.07 8.00
C VAL A 305 -6.84 12.80 7.12
N GLU A 306 -6.59 12.37 5.88
CA GLU A 306 -7.63 11.81 5.04
C GLU A 306 -7.56 10.28 5.12
N LEU A 307 -8.68 9.71 5.53
CA LEU A 307 -8.89 8.29 5.75
C LEU A 307 -9.85 7.77 4.69
N SER A 308 -9.56 6.60 4.12
CA SER A 308 -10.52 5.86 3.29
C SER A 308 -10.93 4.61 4.03
N GLU A 309 -12.22 4.30 4.01
CA GLU A 309 -12.72 3.04 4.51
C GLU A 309 -12.03 1.87 3.80
N ARG A 310 -11.52 0.94 4.60
CA ARG A 310 -10.90 -0.27 4.09
C ARG A 310 -11.95 -1.36 3.99
N VAL A 311 -12.19 -1.85 2.78
CA VAL A 311 -12.87 -3.14 2.57
C VAL A 311 -11.78 -4.22 2.65
N GLU A 312 -11.81 -5.07 3.68
CA GLU A 312 -10.94 -6.25 3.73
C GLU A 312 -11.18 -7.10 2.49
N THR A 313 -10.16 -7.24 1.65
CA THR A 313 -10.25 -8.14 0.48
C THR A 313 -10.02 -9.59 0.92
N LEU A 314 -10.58 -10.55 0.19
CA LEU A 314 -10.33 -11.97 0.46
C LEU A 314 -8.82 -12.29 0.42
N GLU A 315 -8.05 -11.60 -0.42
CA GLU A 315 -6.60 -11.70 -0.50
C GLU A 315 -5.88 -11.17 0.75
N ASP A 316 -6.39 -10.11 1.39
CA ASP A 316 -5.87 -9.61 2.67
C ASP A 316 -6.17 -10.57 3.82
N ILE A 317 -7.38 -11.15 3.84
CA ILE A 317 -7.78 -12.17 4.83
C ILE A 317 -6.96 -13.45 4.64
N LEU A 318 -6.79 -13.91 3.38
CA LEU A 318 -5.96 -15.06 3.05
C LEU A 318 -4.49 -14.79 3.34
N SER A 319 -3.98 -13.58 3.12
CA SER A 319 -2.61 -13.20 3.46
C SER A 319 -2.39 -13.17 4.97
N ARG A 320 -3.36 -12.68 5.74
CA ARG A 320 -3.34 -12.75 7.22
C ARG A 320 -3.36 -14.20 7.69
N LEU A 321 -4.30 -15.01 7.21
CA LEU A 321 -4.40 -16.44 7.54
C LEU A 321 -3.15 -17.22 7.10
N THR A 322 -2.55 -16.89 5.96
CA THR A 322 -1.32 -17.54 5.48
C THR A 322 -0.11 -17.12 6.31
N ARG A 323 -0.06 -15.86 6.77
CA ARG A 323 0.98 -15.34 7.68
C ARG A 323 0.83 -15.95 9.08
N ASP A 324 -0.39 -16.15 9.55
CA ASP A 324 -0.71 -16.82 10.82
C ASP A 324 -0.41 -18.33 10.76
N VAL A 325 -0.74 -19.00 9.65
CA VAL A 325 -0.36 -20.41 9.40
C VAL A 325 1.16 -20.55 9.30
N ARG A 326 1.85 -19.62 8.63
CA ARG A 326 3.33 -19.61 8.59
C ARG A 326 3.92 -19.42 9.98
N ARG A 327 3.36 -18.54 10.81
CA ARG A 327 3.76 -18.36 12.22
C ARG A 327 3.59 -19.65 13.02
N LEU A 328 2.45 -20.32 12.87
CA LEU A 328 2.17 -21.62 13.51
C LEU A 328 3.04 -22.77 12.99
N GLN A 329 3.56 -22.66 11.76
CA GLN A 329 4.48 -23.65 11.18
C GLN A 329 5.97 -23.38 11.51
N THR A 330 6.31 -22.18 12.00
CA THR A 330 7.69 -21.81 12.35
C THR A 330 8.08 -22.01 13.81
N GLU A 331 7.13 -22.32 14.70
CA GLU A 331 7.48 -22.86 16.02
C GLU A 331 7.53 -24.38 15.91
N PRO A 332 8.73 -25.01 15.94
CA PRO A 332 8.79 -26.44 16.14
C PRO A 332 8.25 -26.70 17.54
N LEU A 333 6.98 -27.10 17.62
CA LEU A 333 6.39 -27.60 18.86
C LEU A 333 7.34 -28.65 19.43
N THR A 334 7.82 -28.39 20.63
CA THR A 334 8.68 -29.33 21.33
C THR A 334 7.89 -30.61 21.62
N LEU A 335 8.56 -31.76 21.70
CA LEU A 335 7.90 -33.03 21.99
C LEU A 335 7.07 -32.95 23.30
N GLU A 336 7.48 -32.10 24.25
CA GLU A 336 6.79 -31.83 25.50
C GLU A 336 5.46 -31.07 25.31
N GLU A 337 5.39 -30.12 24.39
CA GLU A 337 4.15 -29.39 24.07
C GLU A 337 3.14 -30.27 23.32
N VAL A 338 3.63 -31.15 22.44
CA VAL A 338 2.81 -32.17 21.78
C VAL A 338 2.20 -33.14 22.81
N ILE A 339 2.98 -33.58 23.81
CA ILE A 339 2.49 -34.45 24.89
C ILE A 339 1.46 -33.71 25.77
N SER A 340 1.67 -32.42 26.04
CA SER A 340 0.70 -31.59 26.77
C SER A 340 -0.65 -31.49 26.04
N LEU A 341 -0.63 -31.31 24.71
CA LEU A 341 -1.83 -31.24 23.87
C LEU A 341 -2.63 -32.55 23.83
N TYR A 342 -1.95 -33.71 23.87
CA TYR A 342 -2.60 -35.02 23.92
C TYR A 342 -3.01 -35.46 25.33
N SER A 343 -2.41 -34.90 26.39
CA SER A 343 -2.77 -35.18 27.80
C SER A 343 -4.03 -34.48 28.29
N GLY A 344 -4.55 -33.51 27.52
CA GLY A 344 -5.78 -32.78 27.83
C GLY A 344 -7.09 -33.50 27.45
N PHE A 345 -7.01 -34.66 26.80
CA PHE A 345 -8.19 -35.49 26.55
C PHE A 345 -8.41 -36.42 27.75
N PRO A 346 -9.54 -36.31 28.47
CA PRO A 346 -9.89 -37.29 29.49
C PRO A 346 -10.10 -38.66 28.86
N GLU A 347 -9.55 -39.67 29.52
CA GLU A 347 -9.65 -41.08 29.16
C GLU A 347 -11.08 -41.56 28.85
N LEU A 348 -11.17 -42.37 27.79
CA LEU A 348 -12.05 -43.53 27.64
C LEU A 348 -13.58 -43.28 27.64
N ALA A 349 -14.08 -42.77 26.51
CA ALA A 349 -15.39 -43.22 26.01
C ALA A 349 -15.14 -44.36 25.00
N GLN A 350 -15.56 -45.57 25.37
CA GLN A 350 -15.47 -46.79 24.58
C GLN A 350 -16.10 -46.60 23.19
N LEU A 351 -15.28 -46.56 22.14
CA LEU A 351 -15.73 -46.78 20.77
C LEU A 351 -15.61 -48.28 20.48
N SER A 352 -16.75 -48.97 20.52
CA SER A 352 -16.87 -50.33 20.01
C SER A 352 -16.70 -50.31 18.49
N VAL A 353 -15.80 -51.16 18.00
CA VAL A 353 -15.61 -51.45 16.58
C VAL A 353 -16.75 -52.37 16.12
N PRO A 354 -17.42 -52.10 14.98
CA PRO A 354 -17.99 -53.15 14.17
C PRO A 354 -17.09 -53.43 12.95
N ASP A 355 -16.95 -54.72 12.71
CA ASP A 355 -16.08 -55.36 11.73
C ASP A 355 -16.32 -54.94 10.27
N THR A 356 -15.19 -54.79 9.55
CA THR A 356 -14.90 -55.29 8.20
C THR A 356 -15.96 -55.20 7.09
N VAL A 357 -15.68 -54.44 6.02
CA VAL A 357 -16.09 -54.83 4.65
C VAL A 357 -14.97 -54.50 3.64
N ALA A 358 -14.69 -55.49 2.78
CA ALA A 358 -13.58 -55.61 1.86
C ALA A 358 -13.75 -54.87 0.51
N TYR A 359 -12.61 -54.62 -0.13
CA TYR A 359 -12.46 -54.12 -1.50
C TYR A 359 -12.85 -55.16 -2.56
N SER A 360 -13.34 -54.71 -3.72
CA SER A 360 -13.33 -55.52 -4.95
C SER A 360 -12.71 -54.74 -6.12
N PHE A 361 -11.71 -55.37 -6.74
CA PHE A 361 -11.13 -55.00 -8.03
C PHE A 361 -12.01 -55.55 -9.16
N LEU A 362 -12.09 -54.85 -10.29
CA LEU A 362 -11.99 -55.46 -11.63
C LEU A 362 -11.95 -54.40 -12.73
N SER A 363 -10.78 -54.29 -13.38
CA SER A 363 -10.64 -53.82 -14.75
C SER A 363 -10.86 -55.01 -15.70
N VAL A 364 -11.47 -54.78 -16.88
CA VAL A 364 -11.12 -55.37 -18.21
C VAL A 364 -12.15 -54.93 -19.27
N PHE A 365 -11.62 -54.74 -20.48
CA PHE A 365 -12.15 -54.17 -21.72
C PHE A 365 -13.12 -55.08 -22.54
N THR A 366 -14.02 -54.40 -23.27
CA THR A 366 -14.63 -54.63 -24.63
C THR A 366 -15.01 -56.00 -25.19
N LEU A 367 -16.23 -56.06 -25.77
CA LEU A 367 -16.59 -56.39 -27.18
C LEU A 367 -18.13 -56.40 -27.24
N GLY A 368 -18.82 -55.57 -28.04
CA GLY A 368 -18.96 -55.72 -29.49
C GLY A 368 -20.00 -56.79 -29.83
N GLN A 369 -21.23 -56.38 -30.20
CA GLN A 369 -22.13 -56.97 -31.23
C GLN A 369 -23.59 -56.56 -30.98
N SER A 370 -24.16 -55.95 -32.02
CA SER A 370 -25.57 -55.62 -32.29
C SER A 370 -26.51 -56.83 -32.25
N VAL A 371 -27.83 -56.61 -32.02
CA VAL A 371 -28.97 -56.97 -32.92
C VAL A 371 -30.33 -56.68 -32.25
N LEU A 372 -31.28 -56.33 -33.12
CA LEU A 372 -32.71 -56.01 -33.03
C LEU A 372 -33.64 -57.01 -32.31
N GLY A 373 -34.86 -56.54 -32.00
CA GLY A 373 -36.09 -57.32 -31.74
C GLY A 373 -36.57 -57.19 -30.29
N GLY A 374 -37.76 -56.67 -29.95
CA GLY A 374 -39.06 -56.90 -30.56
C GLY A 374 -39.60 -58.26 -30.11
N ASP A 375 -40.37 -58.32 -29.02
CA ASP A 375 -41.71 -58.93 -29.02
C ASP A 375 -42.43 -58.80 -27.68
N ASP A 376 -43.73 -58.57 -27.81
CA ASP A 376 -44.78 -58.66 -26.81
C ASP A 376 -44.80 -60.02 -26.09
N ARG A 377 -45.21 -60.03 -24.81
CA ARG A 377 -46.06 -61.12 -24.30
C ARG A 377 -47.11 -60.62 -23.31
N LEU A 378 -48.35 -60.93 -23.70
CA LEU A 378 -49.62 -60.89 -22.98
C LEU A 378 -49.58 -61.64 -21.65
N GLY A 379 -50.31 -61.08 -20.68
CA GLY A 379 -50.75 -61.68 -19.43
C GLY A 379 -51.74 -60.74 -18.76
#